data_AF-A0A0Q5V4P3-F1
#
_entry.id   AF-A0A0Q5V4P3-F1
#
_cell.length_a   1.000
_cell.length_b   1.000
_cell.length_c   1.000
_cell.angle_alpha   90.00
_cell.angle_beta   90.00
_cell.angle_gamma   90.00
#
_symmetry.space_group_name_H-M   'P 1'
#
loop_
_entity.id
_entity.type
_entity.pdbx_description
1 polymer ?
#
loop_
_entity_poly.entity_id
_entity_poly.type
_entity_poly.pdbx_seq_one_letter_code
_entity_poly.pdbx_strand_id
1 'polypeptide(L)'
;MEKVNSTIVRHEAELPKEPFTETDMLLQWNKYAQRLGDKGYKILEALLLINDPKLKGTTIYHELPNEGSKIEFESEKHDLLGHLRGKLHNYDIQIEVVVNETVENKFAFTPQDKYNRLNEINPSLDILRKTFDLDI
;
A
#
# COMPACT_ATOMS: atom_id res chain seq x y z
N MET A 1 -37.11 -11.81 46.25
CA MET A 1 -35.69 -12.16 46.42
C MET A 1 -35.13 -12.51 45.05
N GLU A 2 -34.58 -11.51 44.38
CA GLU A 2 -33.86 -11.66 43.11
C GLU A 2 -32.59 -12.50 43.30
N LYS A 3 -32.35 -13.44 42.39
CA LYS A 3 -31.03 -14.01 42.16
C LYS A 3 -30.64 -13.67 40.73
N VAL A 4 -29.89 -12.58 40.59
CA VAL A 4 -29.24 -12.18 39.33
C VAL A 4 -28.00 -13.07 39.17
N ASN A 5 -28.05 -13.98 38.20
CA ASN A 5 -26.89 -14.73 37.75
C ASN A 5 -26.05 -13.84 36.83
N SER A 6 -24.94 -13.33 37.36
CA SER A 6 -23.94 -12.58 36.60
C SER A 6 -23.25 -13.48 35.57
N THR A 7 -23.65 -13.36 34.31
CA THR A 7 -22.88 -13.88 33.18
C THR A 7 -21.63 -13.02 33.02
N ILE A 8 -20.46 -13.59 33.31
CA ILE A 8 -19.16 -12.98 33.03
C ILE A 8 -18.97 -13.04 31.51
N VAL A 9 -19.39 -11.98 30.81
CA VAL A 9 -19.04 -11.76 29.41
C VAL A 9 -17.62 -11.23 29.40
N ARG A 10 -16.67 -12.06 28.97
CA ARG A 10 -15.30 -11.63 28.67
C ARG A 10 -15.39 -10.45 27.71
N HIS A 11 -15.02 -9.26 28.18
CA HIS A 11 -14.81 -8.12 27.28
C HIS A 11 -13.61 -8.50 26.41
N GLU A 12 -13.88 -8.96 25.19
CA GLU A 12 -12.91 -8.81 24.10
C GLU A 12 -12.56 -7.34 24.08
N ALA A 13 -11.29 -7.02 24.36
CA ALA A 13 -10.81 -5.64 24.37
C ALA A 13 -11.29 -4.97 23.09
N GLU A 14 -12.22 -4.03 23.21
CA GLU A 14 -12.76 -3.30 22.06
C GLU A 14 -11.62 -2.50 21.47
N LEU A 15 -10.96 -3.08 20.46
CA LEU A 15 -9.91 -2.41 19.72
C LEU A 15 -10.49 -1.11 19.15
N PRO A 16 -9.74 0.01 19.18
CA PRO A 16 -10.27 1.30 18.78
C PRO A 16 -10.74 1.25 17.32
N LYS A 17 -11.91 1.85 17.09
CA LYS A 17 -12.59 1.95 15.78
C LYS A 17 -12.84 3.42 15.46
N GLU A 18 -11.82 4.24 15.58
CA GLU A 18 -11.99 5.67 15.32
C GLU A 18 -12.33 5.91 13.85
N PRO A 19 -13.29 6.79 13.55
CA PRO A 19 -13.57 7.15 12.16
C PRO A 19 -12.35 7.85 11.56
N PHE A 20 -11.98 7.46 10.35
CA PHE A 20 -10.89 8.07 9.59
C PHE A 20 -11.40 8.52 8.22
N THR A 21 -10.74 9.52 7.65
CA THR A 21 -11.08 10.02 6.32
C THR A 21 -10.25 9.34 5.24
N GLU A 22 -10.76 9.34 4.00
CA GLU A 22 -9.99 8.88 2.83
C GLU A 22 -8.69 9.67 2.67
N THR A 23 -8.71 10.98 2.96
CA THR A 23 -7.52 11.83 2.93
C THR A 23 -6.46 11.38 3.94
N ASP A 24 -6.86 11.05 5.17
CA ASP A 24 -5.93 10.54 6.19
C ASP A 24 -5.37 9.16 5.80
N MET A 25 -6.22 8.30 5.25
CA MET A 25 -5.82 6.99 4.72
C MET A 25 -4.78 7.14 3.61
N LEU A 26 -5.06 7.97 2.61
CA LEU A 26 -4.14 8.25 1.51
C LEU A 26 -2.83 8.86 2.01
N LEU A 27 -2.89 9.75 3.01
CA LEU A 27 -1.69 10.33 3.61
C LEU A 27 -0.81 9.25 4.26
N GLN A 28 -1.38 8.34 5.05
CA GLN A 28 -0.61 7.26 5.67
C GLN A 28 -0.14 6.21 4.65
N TRP A 29 -0.96 5.92 3.64
CA TRP A 29 -0.61 5.04 2.53
C TRP A 29 0.61 5.55 1.75
N ASN A 30 0.59 6.82 1.35
CA ASN A 30 1.70 7.47 0.65
C ASN A 30 2.98 7.52 1.52
N LYS A 31 2.85 7.83 2.81
CA LYS A 31 3.98 7.79 3.75
C LYS A 31 4.58 6.38 3.87
N TYR A 32 3.74 5.36 3.88
CA TYR A 32 4.20 3.98 3.92
C TYR A 32 4.92 3.59 2.63
N ALA A 33 4.38 3.97 1.46
CA ALA A 33 5.02 3.75 0.17
C ALA A 33 6.39 4.43 0.09
N GLN A 34 6.51 5.69 0.49
CA GLN A 34 7.79 6.40 0.58
C GLN A 34 8.78 5.69 1.51
N ARG A 35 8.31 5.24 2.69
CA ARG A 35 9.15 4.50 3.64
C ARG A 35 9.66 3.18 3.05
N LEU A 36 8.87 2.46 2.26
CA LEU A 36 9.33 1.28 1.52
C LEU A 36 10.38 1.66 0.48
N GLY A 37 10.13 2.77 -0.23
CA GLY A 37 11.07 3.35 -1.18
C GLY A 37 12.43 3.67 -0.58
N ASP A 38 12.45 4.30 0.60
CA ASP A 38 13.66 4.68 1.34
C ASP A 38 14.44 3.45 1.84
N LYS A 39 13.74 2.36 2.14
CA LYS A 39 14.32 1.06 2.52
C LYS A 39 14.86 0.26 1.33
N GLY A 40 14.68 0.74 0.10
CA GLY A 40 15.11 0.08 -1.13
C GLY A 40 14.06 -0.83 -1.78
N TYR A 41 12.86 -0.94 -1.21
CA TYR A 41 11.74 -1.71 -1.77
C TYR A 41 11.00 -0.94 -2.87
N LYS A 42 11.74 -0.54 -3.91
CA LYS A 42 11.25 0.31 -5.01
C LYS A 42 10.09 -0.29 -5.80
N ILE A 43 10.05 -1.63 -5.92
CA ILE A 43 8.96 -2.32 -6.61
C ILE A 43 7.66 -2.16 -5.82
N LEU A 44 7.68 -2.41 -4.52
CA LEU A 44 6.51 -2.28 -3.66
C LEU A 44 6.03 -0.83 -3.55
N GLU A 45 6.95 0.13 -3.42
CA GLU A 45 6.64 1.56 -3.54
C GLU A 45 5.87 1.85 -4.83
N ALA A 46 6.36 1.37 -5.98
CA ALA A 46 5.69 1.57 -7.26
C ALA A 46 4.32 0.88 -7.34
N LEU A 47 4.15 -0.31 -6.74
CA LEU A 47 2.88 -1.03 -6.67
C LEU A 47 1.85 -0.31 -5.80
N LEU A 48 2.28 0.33 -4.71
CA LEU A 48 1.43 1.15 -3.85
C LEU A 48 0.99 2.45 -4.51
N LEU A 49 1.84 3.02 -5.38
CA LEU A 49 1.66 4.30 -6.06
C LEU A 49 1.24 4.18 -7.53
N ILE A 50 0.80 2.99 -7.96
CA ILE A 50 0.35 2.76 -9.35
C ILE A 50 -1.05 3.35 -9.58
N ASN A 51 -1.89 3.35 -8.57
CA ASN A 51 -3.16 4.05 -8.50
C ASN A 51 -3.48 4.40 -7.05
N ASP A 52 -4.38 5.36 -6.86
CA ASP A 52 -4.86 5.72 -5.54
C ASP A 52 -5.88 4.68 -5.06
N PRO A 53 -5.66 4.06 -3.88
CA PRO A 53 -6.62 3.14 -3.32
C PRO A 53 -7.90 3.90 -2.93
N LYS A 54 -9.05 3.22 -3.07
CA LYS A 54 -10.37 3.81 -2.79
C LYS A 54 -10.90 3.34 -1.45
N LEU A 55 -11.38 4.25 -0.62
CA LEU A 55 -12.00 3.91 0.66
C LEU A 55 -13.51 3.65 0.49
N LYS A 56 -14.00 2.49 0.97
CA LYS A 56 -15.43 2.22 1.13
C LYS A 56 -15.72 1.73 2.54
N GLY A 57 -16.29 2.59 3.37
CA GLY A 57 -16.49 2.31 4.80
C GLY A 57 -15.13 2.21 5.49
N THR A 58 -14.76 1.02 5.93
CA THR A 58 -13.44 0.71 6.52
C THR A 58 -12.56 -0.16 5.60
N THR A 59 -13.07 -0.53 4.43
CA THR A 59 -12.35 -1.38 3.47
C THR A 59 -11.67 -0.52 2.42
N ILE A 60 -10.37 -0.70 2.27
CA ILE A 60 -9.52 -0.05 1.29
C ILE A 60 -9.42 -0.99 0.08
N TYR A 61 -9.84 -0.49 -1.08
CA TYR A 61 -9.78 -1.20 -2.35
C TYR A 61 -8.56 -0.74 -3.13
N HIS A 62 -7.62 -1.65 -3.39
CA HIS A 62 -6.45 -1.37 -4.21
C HIS A 62 -6.52 -2.18 -5.50
N GLU A 63 -6.37 -1.51 -6.65
CA GLU A 63 -6.41 -2.17 -7.95
C GLU A 63 -4.97 -2.51 -8.38
N LEU A 64 -4.74 -3.72 -8.88
CA LEU A 64 -3.42 -4.12 -9.40
C LEU A 64 -3.56 -4.68 -10.83
N PRO A 65 -2.55 -4.48 -11.69
CA PRO A 65 -2.68 -4.77 -13.11
C PRO A 65 -2.76 -6.26 -13.42
N ASN A 66 -2.12 -7.12 -12.61
CA ASN A 66 -2.08 -8.57 -12.82
C ASN A 66 -1.92 -9.33 -11.50
N GLU A 67 -2.08 -10.66 -11.55
CA GLU A 67 -1.93 -11.54 -10.38
C GLU A 67 -0.52 -11.51 -9.78
N GLY A 68 0.53 -11.37 -10.60
CA GLY A 68 1.91 -11.29 -10.10
C GLY A 68 2.12 -10.13 -9.14
N SER A 69 1.61 -8.95 -9.52
CA SER A 69 1.63 -7.74 -8.69
C SER A 69 0.82 -7.93 -7.41
N LYS A 70 -0.31 -8.64 -7.49
CA LYS A 70 -1.12 -9.00 -6.32
C LYS A 70 -0.35 -9.90 -5.35
N ILE A 71 0.36 -10.90 -5.84
CA ILE A 71 1.16 -11.79 -4.98
C ILE A 71 2.26 -11.01 -4.26
N GLU A 72 2.98 -10.13 -4.97
CA GLU A 72 4.00 -9.26 -4.35
C GLU A 72 3.39 -8.27 -3.34
N PHE A 73 2.22 -7.71 -3.62
CA PHE A 73 1.56 -6.82 -2.67
C PHE A 73 1.05 -7.57 -1.43
N GLU A 74 0.46 -8.76 -1.61
CA GLU A 74 -0.08 -9.58 -0.53
C GLU A 74 1.00 -10.02 0.47
N SER A 75 2.26 -10.20 0.05
CA SER A 75 3.34 -10.52 0.98
C SER A 75 3.64 -9.40 1.99
N GLU A 76 3.44 -8.14 1.60
CA GLU A 76 3.69 -6.97 2.46
C GLU A 76 2.39 -6.34 3.01
N LYS A 77 1.23 -6.81 2.55
CA LYS A 77 -0.07 -6.30 2.96
C LYS A 77 -0.25 -6.32 4.47
N HIS A 78 0.27 -7.34 5.13
CA HIS A 78 0.15 -7.48 6.59
C HIS A 78 0.83 -6.31 7.32
N ASP A 79 2.01 -5.89 6.88
CA ASP A 79 2.76 -4.80 7.48
C ASP A 79 2.13 -3.43 7.18
N LEU A 80 1.61 -3.25 5.96
CA LEU A 80 0.83 -2.07 5.59
C LEU A 80 -0.44 -1.94 6.43
N LEU A 81 -1.18 -3.04 6.58
CA LEU A 81 -2.39 -3.09 7.40
C LEU A 81 -2.08 -2.74 8.86
N GLY A 82 -0.99 -3.29 9.41
CA GLY A 82 -0.51 -2.92 10.76
C GLY A 82 -0.17 -1.44 10.90
N HIS A 83 0.49 -0.86 9.88
CA HIS A 83 0.79 0.57 9.85
C HIS A 83 -0.48 1.43 9.85
N LEU A 84 -1.44 1.12 8.98
CA LEU A 84 -2.68 1.87 8.86
C LEU A 84 -3.53 1.76 10.14
N ARG A 85 -3.70 0.56 10.69
CA ARG A 85 -4.44 0.35 11.95
C ARG A 85 -3.83 1.13 13.11
N GLY A 86 -2.50 1.15 13.21
CA GLY A 86 -1.79 1.88 14.25
C GLY A 86 -1.81 3.40 14.08
N LYS A 87 -1.88 3.91 12.85
CA LYS A 87 -1.86 5.35 12.55
C LYS A 87 -3.24 5.99 12.47
N LEU A 88 -4.23 5.23 12.04
CA LEU A 88 -5.62 5.68 11.91
C LEU A 88 -6.48 5.25 13.11
N HIS A 89 -5.88 4.55 14.09
CA HIS A 89 -6.55 4.09 15.31
C HIS A 89 -7.84 3.32 15.04
N ASN A 90 -7.85 2.56 13.94
CA ASN A 90 -9.00 1.81 13.49
C ASN A 90 -8.58 0.39 13.11
N TYR A 91 -8.98 -0.58 13.93
CA TYR A 91 -8.66 -1.99 13.73
C TYR A 91 -9.62 -2.72 12.78
N ASP A 92 -10.73 -2.08 12.40
CA ASP A 92 -11.68 -2.55 11.40
C ASP A 92 -11.18 -2.33 9.96
N ILE A 93 -10.02 -1.69 9.78
CA ILE A 93 -9.42 -1.49 8.46
C ILE A 93 -9.13 -2.86 7.82
N GLN A 94 -9.61 -2.99 6.59
CA GLN A 94 -9.37 -4.12 5.70
C GLN A 94 -8.79 -3.63 4.38
N ILE A 95 -7.98 -4.45 3.72
CA ILE A 95 -7.43 -4.15 2.40
C ILE A 95 -7.85 -5.28 1.46
N GLU A 96 -8.63 -4.93 0.44
CA GLU A 96 -9.01 -5.81 -0.65
C GLU A 96 -8.26 -5.44 -1.91
N VAL A 97 -7.59 -6.44 -2.50
CA VAL A 97 -6.81 -6.29 -3.72
C VAL A 97 -7.60 -6.84 -4.90
N VAL A 98 -7.92 -5.97 -5.85
CA VAL A 98 -8.67 -6.32 -7.07
C VAL A 98 -7.69 -6.37 -8.24
N VAL A 99 -7.64 -7.51 -8.93
CA VAL A 99 -6.88 -7.62 -10.18
C VAL A 99 -7.73 -7.04 -11.31
N ASN A 100 -7.18 -6.07 -12.02
CA ASN A 100 -7.86 -5.43 -13.13
C ASN A 100 -6.99 -5.49 -14.39
N GLU A 101 -7.07 -6.61 -15.12
CA GLU A 101 -6.34 -6.86 -16.37
C GLU A 101 -6.72 -5.88 -17.50
N THR A 102 -7.85 -5.17 -17.37
CA THR A 102 -8.21 -4.12 -18.35
C THR A 102 -7.38 -2.84 -18.17
N VAL A 103 -6.81 -2.62 -16.98
CA VAL A 103 -5.81 -1.57 -16.73
C VAL A 103 -4.51 -1.87 -17.47
N GLU A 104 -4.20 -3.14 -17.73
CA GLU A 104 -3.05 -3.57 -18.54
C GLU A 104 -3.11 -2.98 -19.97
N ASN A 105 -4.31 -2.78 -20.53
CA ASN A 105 -4.48 -2.16 -21.85
C ASN A 105 -4.35 -0.63 -21.85
N LYS A 106 -4.53 0.05 -20.70
CA LYS A 106 -4.32 1.51 -20.57
C LYS A 106 -2.91 1.88 -20.09
N PHE A 107 -2.29 0.99 -19.32
CA PHE A 107 -0.91 1.10 -18.85
C PHE A 107 -0.09 -0.05 -19.45
N ALA A 108 -0.04 -0.14 -20.78
CA ALA A 108 0.90 -1.02 -21.46
C ALA A 108 2.32 -0.54 -21.13
N PHE A 109 2.85 -1.04 -20.01
CA PHE A 109 4.20 -0.77 -19.51
C PHE A 109 5.19 -1.39 -20.49
N THR A 110 5.46 -0.69 -21.58
CA THR A 110 6.65 -0.98 -22.37
C THR A 110 7.86 -0.83 -21.44
N PRO A 111 8.92 -1.65 -21.60
CA PRO A 111 10.13 -1.54 -20.79
C PRO A 111 10.71 -0.11 -20.73
N GLN A 112 10.42 0.68 -21.76
CA GLN A 112 10.84 2.07 -21.93
C GLN A 112 10.08 3.04 -21.01
N ASP A 113 8.79 2.80 -20.75
CA ASP A 113 8.00 3.61 -19.81
C ASP A 113 8.43 3.36 -18.36
N LYS A 114 8.73 2.09 -18.03
CA LYS A 114 9.40 1.71 -16.77
C LYS A 114 10.73 2.46 -16.58
N TYR A 115 11.53 2.59 -17.64
CA TYR A 115 12.81 3.31 -17.60
C TYR A 115 12.63 4.81 -17.37
N ASN A 116 11.68 5.44 -18.06
CA ASN A 116 11.44 6.89 -17.96
C ASN A 116 10.93 7.31 -16.57
N ARG A 117 9.97 6.57 -15.99
CA ARG A 117 9.46 6.87 -14.64
C ARG A 117 10.53 6.67 -13.56
N LEU A 118 11.42 5.68 -13.71
CA LEU A 118 12.58 5.49 -12.83
C LEU A 118 13.60 6.64 -12.94
N ASN A 119 13.75 7.23 -14.14
CA ASN A 119 14.64 8.36 -14.38
C ASN A 119 14.07 9.69 -13.85
N GLU A 120 12.75 9.89 -13.92
CA GLU A 120 12.08 11.09 -13.37
C GLU A 120 12.06 11.10 -11.83
N ILE A 121 11.90 9.93 -11.21
CA ILE A 121 11.87 9.80 -9.74
C ILE A 121 13.28 9.89 -9.14
N ASN A 122 14.33 9.60 -9.92
CA ASN A 122 15.70 9.59 -9.42
C ASN A 122 16.71 10.11 -10.46
N PRO A 123 16.81 11.44 -10.68
CA PRO A 123 17.78 12.02 -11.62
C PRO A 123 19.25 11.75 -11.26
N SER A 124 19.52 11.15 -10.09
CA SER A 124 20.85 10.71 -9.66
C SER A 124 21.34 9.43 -10.36
N LEU A 125 20.48 8.71 -11.10
CA LEU A 125 20.91 7.52 -11.86
C LEU A 125 21.70 7.85 -13.14
N ASP A 126 21.59 9.07 -13.69
CA ASP A 126 22.39 9.50 -14.86
C ASP A 126 23.88 9.71 -14.50
N ILE A 127 24.16 10.03 -13.23
CA ILE A 127 25.52 10.29 -12.75
C ILE A 127 26.35 8.98 -12.66
N LEU A 128 25.70 7.85 -12.37
CA LEU A 128 26.37 6.55 -12.30
C LEU A 128 26.75 5.97 -13.68
N ARG A 129 26.06 6.33 -14.76
CA ARG A 129 26.51 5.99 -16.14
C ARG A 129 27.67 6.85 -16.60
N LYS A 130 27.74 8.12 -16.19
CA LYS A 130 28.83 9.04 -16.56
C LYS A 130 30.11 8.86 -15.74
N THR A 131 30.04 8.27 -14.54
CA THR A 131 31.23 8.10 -13.69
C THR A 131 32.05 6.86 -14.06
N PHE A 132 31.46 5.88 -14.73
CA PHE A 132 32.12 4.65 -15.18
C PHE A 132 32.48 4.70 -16.65
N ASP A 133 33.12 5.79 -17.08
CA ASP A 133 33.82 5.99 -18.36
C ASP A 133 34.20 4.66 -19.04
N LEU A 134 33.29 4.12 -19.84
CA LEU A 134 33.53 2.98 -20.72
C LEU A 134 33.92 3.57 -22.06
N ASP A 135 35.17 4.01 -22.15
CA ASP A 135 35.85 4.09 -23.43
C ASP A 135 36.49 2.72 -23.70
N ILE A 136 35.82 1.97 -24.59
CA ILE A 136 36.23 0.78 -25.38
C ILE A 136 36.36 -0.56 -24.64
#